data_AF-A0A847BWA9-F1
#
_entry.id   AF-A0A847BWA9-F1
#
_cell.length_a   1.000
_cell.length_b   1.000
_cell.length_c   1.000
_cell.angle_alpha   90.00
_cell.angle_beta   90.00
_cell.angle_gamma   90.00
#
_symmetry.space_group_name_H-M   'P 1'
#
loop_
_entity.id
_entity.type
_entity.pdbx_description
1 polymer ?
#
loop_
_entity_poly.entity_id
_entity_poly.type
_entity_poly.pdbx_seq_one_letter_code
_entity_poly.pdbx_strand_id
1 'polypeptide(L)' 'CRLDEEGRRLLELVTDRLALSARSYTRILKVARTIADLAGEENILQPHLAEAIQYRSLDRKTT' A
#
# COMPACT_ATOMS: atom_id res chain seq x y z
N CYS A 1 -7.29 -8.00 -7.84
CA CYS A 1 -7.10 -6.55 -8.05
C CYS A 1 -5.95 -6.36 -9.01
N ARG A 2 -6.16 -5.61 -10.10
CA ARG A 2 -5.05 -5.16 -10.93
C ARG A 2 -4.42 -3.95 -10.23
N LEU A 3 -3.11 -4.01 -10.07
CA LEU A 3 -2.29 -2.86 -9.75
C LEU A 3 -1.91 -2.22 -11.08
N ASP A 4 -1.92 -0.89 -11.12
CA ASP A 4 -1.23 -0.18 -12.19
C ASP A 4 0.29 -0.42 -12.11
N GLU A 5 0.98 -0.14 -13.19
CA GLU A 5 2.42 -0.38 -13.28
C GLU A 5 3.19 0.48 -12.25
N GLU A 6 2.73 1.71 -12.03
CA GLU A 6 3.29 2.63 -11.03
C GLU A 6 3.10 2.13 -9.60
N GLY A 7 1.93 1.57 -9.26
CA GLY A 7 1.68 0.97 -7.96
C GLY A 7 2.54 -0.26 -7.70
N ARG A 8 2.81 -1.06 -8.74
CA ARG A 8 3.73 -2.20 -8.63
C ARG A 8 5.17 -1.75 -8.36
N ARG A 9 5.67 -0.74 -9.09
CA ARG A 9 7.00 -0.15 -8.87
C ARG A 9 7.13 0.45 -7.47
N LEU A 10 6.09 1.15 -7.00
CA LEU A 10 6.07 1.70 -5.65
C LEU A 10 6.19 0.60 -4.60
N LEU A 11 5.43 -0.50 -4.74
CA LEU A 11 5.49 -1.62 -3.82
C LEU A 11 6.87 -2.31 -3.78
N GLU A 12 7.51 -2.49 -4.93
CA GLU A 12 8.86 -3.04 -5.02
C GLU A 12 9.86 -2.13 -4.28
N LEU A 13 9.86 -0.83 -4.58
CA LEU A 13 10.75 0.15 -3.94
C LEU A 13 10.54 0.21 -2.42
N VAL A 14 9.29 0.12 -1.97
CA VAL A 14 8.96 0.18 -0.54
C VAL A 14 9.31 -1.14 0.16
N THR A 15 9.18 -2.27 -0.52
CA THR A 15 9.60 -3.58 0.01
C THR A 15 11.12 -3.60 0.25
N ASP A 16 11.90 -3.10 -0.69
CA ASP A 16 13.35 -2.99 -0.58
C ASP A 16 13.78 -2.02 0.52
N ARG A 17 13.14 -0.85 0.61
CA ARG A 17 13.51 0.18 1.60
C ARG A 17 13.06 -0.12 3.03
N LEU A 18 11.89 -0.74 3.21
CA LEU A 18 11.29 -0.96 4.53
C LEU A 18 11.44 -2.39 5.05
N ALA A 19 12.17 -3.25 4.31
CA ALA A 19 12.31 -4.68 4.60
C ALA A 19 10.96 -5.32 4.97
N LEU A 20 9.95 -5.11 4.11
CA LEU A 20 8.60 -5.54 4.39
C LEU A 20 8.54 -7.08 4.42
N SER A 21 8.01 -7.62 5.52
CA SER A 21 7.61 -9.02 5.54
C SER A 21 6.39 -9.25 4.63
N ALA A 22 6.22 -10.47 4.12
CA ALA A 22 5.05 -10.87 3.32
C ALA A 22 3.71 -10.54 4.01
N ARG A 23 3.68 -10.58 5.36
CA ARG A 23 2.52 -10.16 6.16
C ARG A 23 2.28 -8.65 6.09
N SER A 24 3.35 -7.84 6.19
CA SER A 24 3.25 -6.39 6.07
C SER A 24 2.79 -5.97 4.67
N TYR A 25 3.33 -6.63 3.64
CA TYR A 25 2.93 -6.44 2.25
C TYR A 25 1.42 -6.69 2.04
N THR A 26 0.94 -7.85 2.52
CA THR A 26 -0.49 -8.19 2.42
C THR A 26 -1.39 -7.18 3.15
N ARG A 27 -0.95 -6.67 4.30
CA ARG A 27 -1.72 -5.65 5.05
C ARG A 27 -1.80 -4.33 4.27
N ILE A 28 -0.71 -3.89 3.65
CA ILE A 28 -0.69 -2.70 2.79
C ILE A 28 -1.68 -2.85 1.64
N LEU A 29 -1.68 -3.99 0.95
CA LEU A 29 -2.61 -4.24 -0.14
C LEU A 29 -4.09 -4.22 0.30
N LYS A 30 -4.40 -4.76 1.47
CA LYS A 30 -5.77 -4.73 2.02
C LYS A 30 -6.22 -3.30 2.31
N VAL A 31 -5.38 -2.50 2.96
CA VAL A 31 -5.67 -1.10 3.26
C VAL A 31 -5.80 -0.29 1.97
N ALA A 32 -4.87 -0.44 1.04
CA ALA A 32 -4.93 0.21 -0.26
C ALA A 32 -6.20 -0.17 -1.05
N ARG A 33 -6.68 -1.41 -0.91
CA ARG A 33 -7.96 -1.80 -1.50
C ARG A 33 -9.14 -1.08 -0.86
N THR A 34 -9.19 -1.00 0.47
CA THR A 34 -10.22 -0.23 1.18
C THR A 34 -10.22 1.24 0.76
N ILE A 35 -9.05 1.85 0.59
CA ILE A 35 -8.94 3.24 0.12
C ILE A 35 -9.47 3.38 -1.30
N ALA A 36 -9.12 2.46 -2.21
CA ALA A 36 -9.65 2.44 -3.57
C ALA A 36 -11.18 2.29 -3.59
N ASP A 37 -11.72 1.40 -2.76
CA ASP A 37 -13.17 1.18 -2.63
C ASP A 37 -13.87 2.46 -2.12
N LEU A 38 -13.27 3.17 -1.15
CA LEU A 38 -13.80 4.45 -0.65
C LEU A 38 -13.73 5.58 -1.69
N ALA A 39 -12.74 5.53 -2.59
CA ALA A 39 -12.62 6.45 -3.72
C ALA A 39 -13.56 6.10 -4.89
N GLY A 40 -14.23 4.94 -4.85
CA GLY A 40 -15.05 4.46 -5.97
C GLY A 40 -14.23 3.91 -7.15
N GLU A 41 -12.96 3.59 -6.93
CA GLU A 41 -12.03 3.16 -7.96
C GLU A 41 -11.97 1.62 -8.07
N GLU A 42 -12.13 1.10 -9.29
CA GLU A 42 -12.08 -0.35 -9.52
C GLU A 42 -10.65 -0.89 -9.34
N ASN A 43 -9.64 -0.09 -9.65
CA ASN A 43 -8.23 -0.47 -9.59
C ASN A 43 -7.53 0.16 -8.39
N ILE A 44 -6.51 -0.54 -7.88
CA ILE A 44 -5.62 0.06 -6.89
C ILE A 44 -4.59 0.87 -7.65
N LEU A 45 -4.63 2.18 -7.44
CA LEU A 45 -3.71 3.14 -8.03
C LEU A 45 -2.59 3.50 -7.05
N GLN A 46 -1.51 4.07 -7.59
CA GLN A 46 -0.36 4.55 -6.82
C GLN A 46 -0.72 5.43 -5.59
N PRO A 47 -1.71 6.35 -5.63
CA PRO A 47 -2.11 7.15 -4.46
C PRO A 47 -2.65 6.30 -3.30
N HIS A 48 -3.46 5.27 -3.60
CA HIS A 48 -4.05 4.40 -2.57
C HIS A 48 -2.98 3.60 -1.82
N LEU A 49 -1.94 3.17 -2.55
CA LEU A 49 -0.78 2.51 -1.96
C LEU A 49 0.06 3.45 -1.11
N ALA A 50 0.35 4.66 -1.61
CA ALA A 50 1.13 5.65 -0.88
C ALA A 50 0.47 5.99 0.46
N GLU A 51 -0.84 6.15 0.47
CA GLU A 51 -1.62 6.41 1.68
C GLU A 51 -1.62 5.20 2.64
N ALA A 52 -1.82 3.98 2.13
CA ALA A 52 -1.72 2.76 2.93
C ALA A 52 -0.35 2.57 3.61
N ILE A 53 0.74 2.92 2.91
CA ILE A 53 2.10 2.88 3.44
C ILE A 53 2.31 3.93 4.53
N GLN A 54 1.74 5.14 4.36
CA GLN A 54 1.79 6.19 5.37
C GLN A 54 1.06 5.77 6.65
N TYR A 55 -0.14 5.18 6.55
CA TYR A 55 -0.86 4.66 7.71
C TYR A 55 -0.03 3.64 8.49
N ARG A 56 0.69 2.73 7.81
CA ARG A 56 1.59 1.77 8.48
C ARG A 56 2.75 2.47 9.20
N SER A 57 3.30 3.52 8.60
CA SER A 57 4.43 4.26 9.16
C SER A 57 4.03 5.05 10.40
N LEU A 58 2.79 5.56 10.42
CA LEU A 58 2.17 6.18 11.59
C LEU A 58 1.92 5.15 12.71
N ASP A 59 1.37 3.97 12.39
CA ASP A 59 1.13 2.88 13.34
C ASP A 59 2.43 2.49 14.07
N ARG A 60 3.56 2.46 13.35
CA ARG A 60 4.90 2.19 13.90
C ARG A 60 5.49 3.28 14.80
N LYS A 61 5.05 4.53 14.72
CA LYS A 61 5.58 5.63 15.55
C LYS A 61 4.95 5.70 16.94
N THR A 62 3.96 4.87 17.23
CA THR A 62 3.21 4.87 18.48
C THR A 62 3.80 3.93 19.56
N THR A 63 5.06 3.51 19.42
CA THR A 63 5.81 2.71 20.41
C THR A 63 7.15 3.37 20.67
#